data_AF-A0A218X3K9-F1
#
_entry.id   AF-A0A218X3K9-F1
#
_cell.length_a   1.000
_cell.length_b   1.000
_cell.length_c   1.000
_cell.angle_alpha   90.00
_cell.angle_beta   90.00
_cell.angle_gamma   90.00
#
_symmetry.space_group_name_H-M   'P 1'
#
loop_
_entity.id
_entity.type
_entity.pdbx_description
1 polymer ?
#
loop_
_entity_poly.entity_id
_entity_poly.type
_entity_poly.pdbx_seq_one_letter_code
_entity_poly.pdbx_strand_id
1 'polypeptide(L)' 'METAARRSGGGLSETFYRMIMRRNSVYVTFIIAGAFFGERAVDYGVKKIWEYNNVGKRYEDIPVLGQRPTEE' A
#
# COMPACT_ATOMS: atom_id res chain seq x y z
N MET A 1 1.93 12.66 50.89
CA MET A 1 1.63 12.91 49.47
C MET A 1 2.70 12.23 48.63
N GLU A 2 2.62 10.91 48.46
CA GLU A 2 3.55 10.13 47.64
C GLU A 2 2.87 8.79 47.37
N THR A 3 2.21 8.66 46.21
CA THR A 3 1.91 7.39 45.49
C THR A 3 0.96 7.65 44.31
N ALA A 4 1.25 8.66 43.50
CA ALA A 4 0.53 8.91 42.25
C ALA A 4 1.56 9.25 41.16
N ALA A 5 2.14 8.23 40.51
CA ALA A 5 2.76 8.29 39.16
C ALA A 5 3.68 7.09 38.86
N ARG A 6 3.30 5.85 39.19
CA ARG A 6 4.02 4.67 38.66
C ARG A 6 3.03 3.67 38.09
N ARG A 7 2.70 3.85 36.80
CA ARG A 7 2.33 2.82 35.79
C ARG A 7 1.48 3.46 34.68
N SER A 8 2.13 4.25 33.82
CA SER A 8 1.69 4.35 32.43
C SER A 8 2.58 3.38 31.66
N GLY A 9 2.10 2.15 31.46
CA GLY A 9 2.74 1.22 30.52
C GLY A 9 2.67 1.87 29.14
N GLY A 10 3.82 1.97 28.48
CA GLY A 10 3.95 2.72 27.23
C GLY A 10 2.87 2.41 26.20
N GLY A 11 2.37 3.45 25.53
CA GLY A 11 1.26 3.35 24.58
C GLY A 11 1.50 2.38 23.40
N LEU A 12 0.48 2.22 22.56
CA LEU A 12 0.56 1.34 21.38
C LEU A 12 1.78 1.67 20.48
N SER A 13 2.12 2.95 20.35
CA SER A 13 3.32 3.41 19.64
C SER A 13 4.61 2.94 20.30
N GLU A 14 4.71 3.02 21.63
CA GLU A 14 5.87 2.53 22.40
C GLU A 14 6.01 1.00 22.27
N THR A 15 4.88 0.28 22.25
CA THR A 15 4.86 -1.18 22.05
C THR A 15 5.32 -1.53 20.63
N PHE A 16 4.80 -0.84 19.61
CA PHE A 16 5.20 -1.01 18.22
C PHE A 16 6.69 -0.71 18.01
N TYR A 17 7.17 0.39 18.59
CA TYR A 17 8.58 0.78 18.53
C TYR A 17 9.47 -0.31 19.14
N ARG A 18 9.12 -0.83 20.31
CA ARG A 18 9.88 -1.89 20.98
C ARG A 18 9.94 -3.18 20.18
N MET A 19 8.87 -3.52 19.46
CA MET A 19 8.79 -4.75 18.65
C MET A 19 9.55 -4.63 17.33
N ILE A 20 9.33 -3.54 16.59
CA ILE A 20 9.74 -3.45 15.19
C ILE A 20 10.99 -2.57 15.00
N MET A 21 11.10 -1.48 15.75
CA MET A 21 12.10 -0.42 15.50
C MET A 21 13.35 -0.55 16.38
N ARG A 22 13.28 -1.26 17.52
CA ARG A 22 14.35 -1.28 18.53
C ARG A 22 15.62 -2.04 18.10
N ARG A 23 15.53 -3.02 17.22
CA ARG A 23 16.67 -3.84 16.77
C ARG A 23 16.88 -3.65 15.27
N ASN A 24 18.08 -3.23 14.86
CA ASN A 24 18.40 -2.97 13.45
C ASN A 24 18.06 -4.15 12.52
N SER A 25 18.36 -5.39 12.93
CA SER A 25 18.03 -6.59 12.13
C SER A 25 16.52 -6.74 11.88
N VAL A 26 15.70 -6.53 12.91
CA VAL A 26 14.23 -6.58 12.80
C VAL A 26 13.72 -5.41 11.98
N TYR A 27 14.22 -4.20 12.26
CA TYR A 27 13.80 -2.97 11.60
C TYR A 27 14.07 -3.01 10.09
N VAL A 28 15.28 -3.38 9.67
CA VAL A 28 15.64 -3.48 8.25
C VAL A 28 14.81 -4.54 7.54
N THR A 29 14.58 -5.70 8.19
CA THR A 29 13.72 -6.75 7.64
C THR A 29 12.29 -6.26 7.46
N PHE A 30 11.77 -5.52 8.45
CA PHE A 30 10.44 -4.93 8.39
C PHE A 30 10.32 -3.88 7.28
N ILE A 31 11.35 -3.05 7.05
CA ILE A 31 11.37 -2.10 5.92
C ILE A 31 11.29 -2.85 4.59
N ILE A 32 12.12 -3.87 4.40
CA ILE A 32 12.16 -4.63 3.14
C ILE A 32 10.82 -5.33 2.89
N ALA A 33 10.28 -6.02 3.90
CA ALA A 33 8.98 -6.66 3.80
C ALA A 33 7.87 -5.63 3.53
N GLY A 34 7.87 -4.53 4.28
CA GLY A 34 6.90 -3.44 4.12
C GLY A 34 6.95 -2.82 2.73
N ALA A 35 8.14 -2.62 2.16
CA ALA A 35 8.30 -2.11 0.80
C ALA A 35 7.77 -3.11 -0.23
N PHE A 36 8.10 -4.40 -0.10
CA PHE A 36 7.65 -5.44 -1.02
C PHE A 36 6.11 -5.55 -1.09
N PHE A 37 5.44 -5.55 0.07
CA PHE A 37 3.98 -5.58 0.11
C PHE A 37 3.36 -4.23 -0.24
N GLY A 38 3.97 -3.13 0.20
CA GLY A 38 3.50 -1.77 -0.03
C GLY A 38 3.48 -1.41 -1.51
N GLU A 39 4.53 -1.74 -2.26
CA GLU A 39 4.59 -1.55 -3.71
C GLU A 39 3.38 -2.19 -4.40
N ARG A 40 3.10 -3.46 -4.11
CA ARG A 40 1.98 -4.20 -4.73
C ARG A 40 0.62 -3.65 -4.35
N ALA A 41 0.44 -3.26 -3.09
CA ALA A 41 -0.80 -2.65 -2.62
C ALA A 41 -1.08 -1.31 -3.31
N VAL A 42 -0.05 -0.46 -3.41
CA VAL A 42 -0.17 0.86 -4.06
C VAL A 42 -0.39 0.70 -5.56
N ASP A 43 0.40 -0.13 -6.24
CA ASP A 43 0.26 -0.38 -7.69
C ASP A 43 -1.15 -0.88 -8.02
N TYR A 44 -1.62 -1.91 -7.31
CA TYR A 44 -2.96 -2.45 -7.52
C TYR A 44 -4.05 -1.40 -7.25
N GLY A 45 -3.94 -0.67 -6.14
CA GLY A 45 -4.92 0.35 -5.75
C GLY A 45 -5.00 1.48 -6.77
N VAL A 46 -3.86 2.05 -7.15
CA VAL A 46 -3.79 3.15 -8.13
C VAL A 46 -4.27 2.68 -9.49
N LYS A 47 -3.83 1.50 -9.95
CA LYS A 47 -4.29 0.92 -11.21
C LYS A 47 -5.81 0.76 -11.23
N LYS A 48 -6.41 0.24 -10.15
CA LYS A 48 -7.87 0.08 -10.07
C LYS A 48 -8.62 1.40 -10.11
N ILE A 49 -8.14 2.41 -9.40
CA ILE A 49 -8.71 3.75 -9.44
C ILE A 49 -8.61 4.32 -10.85
N TRP A 50 -7.47 4.17 -11.51
CA TRP A 50 -7.27 4.64 -12.88
C TRP A 50 -8.19 3.93 -13.88
N GLU A 51 -8.29 2.60 -13.81
CA GLU A 51 -9.18 1.80 -14.66
C GLU A 51 -10.63 2.26 -14.52
N TYR A 52 -11.08 2.45 -13.28
CA TYR A 52 -12.44 2.90 -12.98
C TYR A 52 -12.72 4.30 -13.55
N ASN A 53 -11.75 5.22 -13.46
CA ASN A 53 -11.91 6.59 -13.95
C ASN A 53 -11.79 6.70 -15.48
N ASN A 54 -11.26 5.68 -16.16
CA ASN A 54 -11.00 5.69 -17.60
C ASN A 54 -11.79 4.61 -18.36
N VAL A 55 -12.89 4.12 -17.79
CA VAL A 55 -13.81 3.21 -18.47
C VAL A 55 -14.29 3.83 -19.79
N GLY A 56 -14.22 3.04 -20.87
CA GLY A 56 -14.61 3.47 -22.21
C GLY A 56 -13.51 4.17 -23.01
N LYS A 57 -12.35 4.44 -22.39
CA LYS A 57 -11.21 5.13 -23.02
C LYS A 57 -9.99 4.25 -23.21
N ARG A 58 -9.96 3.07 -22.58
CA ARG A 58 -8.80 2.18 -22.65
C ARG A 58 -8.79 1.48 -24.00
N TYR A 59 -7.61 1.02 -24.39
CA TYR A 59 -7.45 0.26 -25.63
C TYR A 59 -8.39 -0.95 -25.71
N GLU A 60 -8.59 -1.63 -24.57
CA GLU A 60 -9.52 -2.76 -24.42
C GLU A 60 -11.01 -2.39 -24.56
N ASP A 61 -11.37 -1.12 -24.44
CA ASP A 61 -12.75 -0.65 -24.56
C ASP A 61 -13.11 -0.27 -26.02
N ILE A 62 -12.18 -0.38 -26.98
CA ILE A 62 -12.41 -0.01 -28.38
C ILE A 62 -13.17 -1.13 -29.11
N PRO A 63 -14.38 -0.88 -29.62
CA PRO A 63 -15.27 -1.94 -30.13
C PRO A 63 -14.82 -2.57 -31.45
N VAL A 64 -14.16 -1.81 -32.33
CA VAL A 64 -13.70 -2.27 -33.65
C VAL A 64 -12.20 -2.57 -33.69
N LEU A 65 -11.61 -2.82 -32.52
CA LEU A 65 -10.18 -3.01 -32.39
C LEU A 65 -9.70 -4.22 -33.20
N GLY A 66 -8.79 -3.98 -34.16
CA GLY A 66 -8.23 -5.01 -35.01
C GLY A 66 -9.06 -5.35 -36.27
N GLN A 67 -10.21 -4.71 -36.48
CA GLN A 67 -10.94 -4.80 -37.74
C GLN A 67 -10.42 -3.75 -38.72
N ARG A 68 -10.15 -4.15 -39.98
CA ARG A 68 -9.88 -3.17 -41.05
C ARG A 68 -11.22 -2.58 -41.50
N PRO A 69 -11.32 -1.25 -41.68
CA PRO A 69 -12.49 -0.68 -42.34
C PRO A 69 -12.63 -1.32 -43.72
N THR A 70 -13.82 -1.80 -44.05
CA THR A 70 -14.15 -2.19 -45.42
C THR A 70 -14.12 -0.92 -46.26
N GLU A 71 -13.17 -0.83 -47.18
CA GLU A 71 -13.14 0.24 -48.19
C GLU A 71 -14.45 0.17 -48.99
N GLU A 72 -15.20 1.27 -49.01
CA GLU A 72 -16.37 1.46 -49.89
C GLU A 72 -15.92 1.72 -51.34
#